data_AF-A0A1I0PUN6-F1
#
_entry.id   AF-A0A1I0PUN6-F1
#
_cell.length_a   1.000
_cell.length_b   1.000
_cell.length_c   1.000
_cell.angle_alpha   90.00
_cell.angle_beta   90.00
_cell.angle_gamma   90.00
#
_symmetry.space_group_name_H-M   'P 1'
#
loop_
_entity.id
_entity.type
_entity.pdbx_description
1 polymer ?
#
loop_
_entity_poly.entity_id
_entity_poly.type
_entity_poly.pdbx_seq_one_letter_code
_entity_poly.pdbx_strand_id
1 'polypeptide(L)' 'MKSEKTQNSPENKGKKSFVIRIDESTYKLLEKWANDEFRSVNGQIEYLLHQSLVNSGRKKKE' A
#
# COMPACT_ATOMS: atom_id res chain seq x y z
N MET A 1 16.62 21.64 -28.08
CA MET A 1 16.43 20.34 -28.75
C MET A 1 16.11 19.30 -27.67
N LYS A 2 14.93 18.66 -27.76
CA LYS A 2 14.40 17.51 -26.98
C LYS A 2 14.31 17.74 -25.45
N SER A 3 13.17 18.13 -24.86
CA SER A 3 11.87 17.45 -24.74
C SER A 3 11.98 15.97 -24.35
N GLU A 4 11.89 15.70 -23.05
CA GLU A 4 11.33 14.43 -22.55
C GLU A 4 10.28 14.74 -21.48
N LYS A 5 9.04 14.86 -21.97
CA LYS A 5 7.83 14.66 -21.18
C LYS A 5 7.82 13.19 -20.75
N THR A 6 7.92 12.91 -19.46
CA THR A 6 7.51 11.60 -18.95
C THR A 6 5.98 11.55 -18.94
N GLN A 7 5.50 10.54 -19.65
CA GLN A 7 4.17 10.38 -20.18
C GLN A 7 3.11 10.12 -19.09
N ASN A 8 1.91 10.62 -19.37
CA ASN A 8 0.66 10.28 -18.68
C ASN A 8 0.46 8.76 -18.66
N SER A 9 0.34 8.17 -17.47
CA SER A 9 -0.20 6.82 -17.29
C SER A 9 -1.73 6.89 -17.17
N PRO A 10 -2.47 5.89 -17.70
CA PRO A 10 -3.94 5.93 -17.77
C PRO A 10 -4.53 5.98 -16.35
N GLU A 11 -5.61 6.73 -16.16
CA GLU A 11 -6.38 6.76 -14.91
C GLU A 11 -6.79 5.34 -14.50
N ASN A 12 -6.06 4.78 -13.54
CA ASN A 12 -6.44 3.57 -12.83
C ASN A 12 -7.56 3.96 -11.85
N LYS A 13 -8.82 3.94 -12.31
CA LYS A 13 -10.04 4.39 -11.60
C LYS A 13 -10.37 3.59 -10.32
N GLY A 14 -9.45 3.55 -9.35
CA GLY A 14 -9.72 2.96 -8.04
C GLY A 14 -8.53 2.94 -7.07
N LYS A 15 -7.28 3.11 -7.52
CA LYS A 15 -6.10 3.06 -6.65
C LYS A 15 -5.43 4.42 -6.53
N LYS A 16 -5.45 4.99 -5.33
CA LYS A 16 -4.73 6.22 -5.01
C LYS A 16 -3.32 5.89 -4.51
N SER A 17 -2.30 6.33 -5.24
CA SER A 17 -0.90 6.23 -4.80
C SER A 17 -0.55 7.42 -3.90
N PHE A 18 0.07 7.15 -2.75
CA PHE A 18 0.56 8.18 -1.84
C PHE A 18 1.80 7.70 -1.10
N VAL A 19 2.66 8.65 -0.68
CA VAL A 19 3.89 8.36 0.06
C VAL A 19 3.55 8.21 1.55
N ILE A 20 3.95 7.08 2.13
CA ILE A 20 3.83 6.81 3.57
C ILE A 20 5.17 7.12 4.23
N ARG A 21 5.14 7.88 5.33
CA ARG A 21 6.29 8.02 6.23
C ARG A 21 6.15 7.00 7.35
N ILE A 22 7.10 6.09 7.44
CA ILE A 22 7.17 5.02 8.44
C ILE A 22 8.59 4.98 8.98
N ASP A 23 8.74 4.64 10.26
CA ASP A 23 10.06 4.44 10.83
C ASP A 23 10.70 3.15 10.28
N GLU A 24 12.03 3.15 10.18
CA GLU A 24 12.78 2.05 9.57
C GLU A 24 12.59 0.72 10.32
N SER A 25 12.53 0.76 11.65
CA SER A 25 12.33 -0.44 12.47
C SER A 25 10.99 -1.11 12.19
N THR A 26 9.91 -0.35 12.12
CA THR A 26 8.58 -0.85 11.80
C THR A 26 8.52 -1.36 10.37
N TYR A 27 9.18 -0.68 9.42
CA TYR A 27 9.25 -1.17 8.04
C TYR A 27 9.93 -2.54 7.96
N LYS A 28 11.04 -2.77 8.68
CA LYS A 28 11.71 -4.08 8.71
C LYS A 28 10.82 -5.19 9.29
N LEU A 29 10.08 -4.90 10.35
CA LEU A 29 9.13 -5.85 10.93
C LEU A 29 7.99 -6.19 9.95
N LEU A 30 7.48 -5.17 9.26
CA LEU A 30 6.45 -5.33 8.24
C LEU A 30 6.95 -6.13 7.02
N GLU A 31 8.17 -5.87 6.56
CA GLU A 31 8.80 -6.62 5.46
C GLU A 31 8.99 -8.08 5.82
N LYS A 32 9.47 -8.36 7.04
CA LYS A 32 9.57 -9.74 7.53
C LYS A 32 8.21 -10.43 7.55
N TRP A 33 7.18 -9.78 8.10
CA TRP A 33 5.84 -10.35 8.15
C TRP A 33 5.26 -10.60 6.75
N ALA A 34 5.45 -9.67 5.81
CA ALA A 34 5.03 -9.86 4.43
C ALA A 34 5.72 -11.09 3.81
N ASN A 35 7.02 -11.26 4.04
CA ASN A 35 7.77 -12.43 3.56
C ASN A 35 7.28 -13.74 4.19
N ASP A 36 7.01 -13.74 5.49
CA ASP A 36 6.49 -14.92 6.22
C ASP A 36 5.13 -15.40 5.66
N GLU A 37 4.32 -14.47 5.12
CA GLU A 37 3.03 -14.77 4.47
C GLU A 37 3.08 -14.85 2.93
N PHE A 38 4.26 -14.82 2.32
CA PHE A 38 4.44 -14.81 0.86
C PHE A 38 3.69 -13.65 0.15
N ARG A 39 3.68 -12.47 0.77
CA ARG A 39 3.08 -11.23 0.25
C ARG A 39 4.14 -10.18 -0.06
N SER A 40 3.80 -9.22 -0.92
CA SER A 40 4.56 -7.98 -1.02
C SER A 40 4.27 -7.07 0.17
N VAL A 41 5.21 -6.17 0.50
CA VAL A 41 5.01 -5.17 1.56
C VAL A 41 3.76 -4.33 1.32
N ASN A 42 3.51 -3.88 0.08
CA ASN A 42 2.30 -3.15 -0.26
C ASN A 42 1.03 -4.00 -0.05
N GLY A 43 1.06 -5.28 -0.43
CA GLY A 43 -0.06 -6.20 -0.19
C GLY A 43 -0.33 -6.41 1.29
N GLN A 44 0.73 -6.45 2.11
CA GLN A 44 0.60 -6.54 3.56
C GLN A 44 -0.01 -5.27 4.15
N ILE A 45 0.42 -4.09 3.71
CA ILE A 45 -0.17 -2.80 4.14
C ILE A 45 -1.66 -2.75 3.78
N GLU A 46 -2.02 -3.11 2.54
CA GLU A 46 -3.43 -3.14 2.11
C GLU A 46 -4.27 -4.08 2.97
N TYR A 47 -3.77 -5.28 3.26
CA TYR A 47 -4.42 -6.26 4.13
C TYR A 47 -4.65 -5.71 5.55
N LEU A 48 -3.59 -5.17 6.18
CA LEU A 48 -3.66 -4.64 7.54
C LEU A 48 -4.60 -3.44 7.64
N LEU A 49 -4.59 -2.53 6.67
CA LEU A 49 -5.51 -1.40 6.61
C LEU A 49 -6.95 -1.87 6.45
N HIS A 50 -7.21 -2.84 5.57
CA HIS A 50 -8.54 -3.40 5.39
C HIS A 50 -9.06 -4.02 6.70
N GLN A 51 -8.26 -4.89 7.35
CA GLN A 51 -8.63 -5.51 8.62
C GLN A 51 -8.86 -4.45 9.71
N SER A 52 -8.00 -3.44 9.80
CA SER A 52 -8.14 -2.35 10.78
C SER A 52 -9.40 -1.51 10.55
N LEU A 53 -9.77 -1.24 9.30
CA LEU A 53 -11.01 -0.52 8.97
C LEU A 53 -12.26 -1.34 9.33
N VAL A 54 -12.23 -2.64 9.09
CA VAL A 54 -13.31 -3.55 9.48
C VAL A 54 -13.42 -3.63 11.00
N ASN A 55 -12.32 -3.85 11.71
CA ASN A 55 -12.29 -3.99 13.16
C ASN A 55 -12.65 -2.70 13.89
N SER A 56 -12.37 -1.54 13.29
CA SER A 56 -12.80 -0.22 13.81
C SER A 56 -14.24 0.16 13.44
N GLY A 57 -14.98 -0.71 12.73
CA GLY A 57 -16.35 -0.42 12.27
C GLY A 57 -16.45 0.64 11.18
N ARG A 58 -15.31 1.05 10.58
CA ARG A 58 -15.24 2.07 9.51
C ARG A 58 -15.47 1.51 8.12
N LYS A 59 -15.31 0.19 7.96
CA LYS A 59 -15.70 -0.56 6.77
C LYS A 59 -16.67 -1.66 7.17
N LYS A 60 -17.79 -1.80 6.47
CA LYS A 60 -18.70 -2.95 6.64
C LYS A 60 -17.98 -4.23 6.19
N LYS A 61 -18.13 -5.32 6.94
CA LYS A 61 -17.74 -6.65 6.44
C LYS A 61 -18.60 -6.94 5.22
N GLU A 62 -17.95 -7.19 4.09
CA GLU A 62 -18.59 -7.68 2.87
C GLU A 62 -18.90 -9.17 3.02
#